data_AF-A0A2G6R3H2-F1
#
_entry.id   AF-A0A2G6R3H2-F1
#
_cell.length_a   1.000
_cell.length_b   1.000
_cell.length_c   1.000
_cell.angle_alpha   90.00
_cell.angle_beta   90.00
_cell.angle_gamma   90.00
#
_symmetry.space_group_name_H-M   'P 1'
#
loop_
_entity.id
_entity.type
_entity.pdbx_description
1 polymer ?
#
loop_
_entity_poly.entity_id
_entity_poly.type
_entity_poly.pdbx_seq_one_letter_code
_entity_poly.pdbx_strand_id
1 'polypeptide(L)'
;IGVSKNFNFSSLKSEIQPMLFWLTNARKYVIMLKTNTTNYTQLKEFIATTAKKFDPENTFEAKFLDDRLEQLYSRETRMANFIEFVALWTILLALTGLLGLIIFMSRDRVKEIGIRKVNGATIGEIIRLLNKGVLIWLSVAFVIATPIAYYAMNKWLESFAYKTTLSWWIFALAGVSALAVALLAVSWQSWRAARKNPVEALRYE
;
A
#
# COMPACT_ATOMS: atom_id res chain seq x y z
N ILE A 1 46.79 -10.53 -4.71
CA ILE A 1 45.72 -9.51 -4.69
C ILE A 1 44.64 -10.03 -5.62
N GLY A 2 43.42 -10.28 -5.12
CA GLY A 2 42.30 -10.80 -5.91
C GLY A 2 41.18 -9.77 -5.95
N VAL A 3 40.54 -9.61 -7.09
CA VAL A 3 39.36 -8.75 -7.25
C VAL A 3 38.14 -9.64 -7.31
N SER A 4 37.19 -9.43 -6.39
CA SER A 4 35.88 -10.10 -6.43
C SER A 4 34.93 -9.33 -7.34
N LYS A 5 33.95 -10.04 -7.91
CA LYS A 5 32.78 -9.39 -8.51
C LYS A 5 32.04 -8.56 -7.45
N ASN A 6 31.34 -7.51 -7.91
CA ASN A 6 30.49 -6.67 -7.07
C ASN A 6 29.40 -7.52 -6.39
N PHE A 7 29.19 -7.31 -5.08
CA PHE A 7 28.12 -7.91 -4.31
C PHE A 7 27.59 -6.89 -3.30
N ASN A 8 26.30 -6.98 -2.97
CA ASN A 8 25.69 -6.10 -1.99
C ASN A 8 26.03 -6.57 -0.57
N PHE A 9 26.69 -5.71 0.20
CA PHE A 9 27.07 -5.97 1.60
C PHE A 9 26.43 -5.00 2.60
N SER A 10 25.68 -4.02 2.09
CA SER A 10 24.98 -2.97 2.84
C SER A 10 23.51 -2.89 2.42
N SER A 11 22.76 -1.92 2.95
CA SER A 11 21.41 -1.59 2.51
C SER A 11 21.35 -1.34 1.00
N LEU A 12 20.27 -1.78 0.35
CA LEU A 12 19.99 -1.49 -1.07
C LEU A 12 19.77 0.01 -1.37
N LYS A 13 19.70 0.84 -0.33
CA LYS A 13 19.70 2.30 -0.47
C LYS A 13 21.06 2.84 -0.91
N SER A 14 22.14 2.23 -0.46
CA SER A 14 23.51 2.63 -0.79
C SER A 14 24.02 1.90 -2.03
N GLU A 15 24.74 2.61 -2.89
CA GLU A 15 25.54 1.98 -3.93
C GLU A 15 26.61 1.06 -3.32
N ILE A 16 27.08 0.09 -4.10
CA ILE A 16 28.18 -0.80 -3.68
C ILE A 16 29.43 0.05 -3.53
N GLN A 17 29.79 0.37 -2.28
CA GLN A 17 30.99 1.12 -1.98
C GLN A 17 32.24 0.24 -2.13
N PRO A 18 33.41 0.82 -2.48
CA PRO A 18 34.65 0.08 -2.54
C PRO A 18 34.95 -0.60 -1.20
N MET A 19 35.09 -1.92 -1.22
CA MET A 19 35.45 -2.71 -0.04
C MET A 19 36.81 -3.36 -0.27
N LEU A 20 37.71 -3.17 0.68
CA LEU A 20 39.00 -3.85 0.70
C LEU A 20 38.94 -5.01 1.68
N PHE A 21 39.22 -6.22 1.19
CA PHE A 21 39.44 -7.37 2.05
C PHE A 21 40.93 -7.42 2.41
N TRP A 22 41.24 -7.31 3.69
CA TRP A 22 42.59 -7.56 4.19
C TRP A 22 42.58 -8.70 5.20
N LEU A 23 43.66 -9.48 5.19
CA LEU A 23 43.90 -10.47 6.22
C LEU A 23 44.35 -9.72 7.48
N THR A 24 43.68 -9.94 8.61
CA THR A 24 44.10 -9.42 9.90
C THR A 24 44.33 -10.58 10.85
N ASN A 25 45.40 -10.50 11.64
CA ASN A 25 45.68 -11.44 12.73
C ASN A 25 44.93 -11.08 14.02
N ALA A 26 44.12 -10.02 14.00
CA ALA A 26 43.26 -9.65 15.12
C ALA A 26 42.17 -10.72 15.33
N ARG A 27 41.84 -10.99 16.61
CA ARG A 27 40.73 -11.89 16.98
C ARG A 27 39.44 -11.42 16.30
N LYS A 28 38.87 -12.27 15.45
CA LYS A 28 37.54 -12.03 14.87
C LYS A 28 36.50 -12.59 15.83
N TYR A 29 35.59 -11.73 16.27
CA TYR A 29 34.46 -12.08 17.14
C TYR A 29 33.25 -12.63 16.38
N VAL A 30 33.36 -12.85 15.06
CA VAL A 30 32.24 -13.24 14.20
C VAL A 30 32.64 -14.42 13.33
N ILE A 31 31.89 -15.51 13.45
CA ILE A 31 31.99 -16.71 12.62
C ILE A 31 30.70 -16.80 11.80
N MET A 32 30.83 -16.91 10.47
CA MET A 32 29.68 -17.14 9.59
C MET A 32 29.58 -18.63 9.30
N LEU A 33 28.42 -19.21 9.58
CA LEU A 33 28.14 -20.64 9.36
C LEU A 33 26.99 -20.76 8.36
N LYS A 34 27.23 -21.47 7.26
CA LYS A 34 26.17 -21.86 6.32
C LYS A 34 25.82 -23.32 6.58
N THR A 35 24.56 -23.60 6.87
CA THR A 35 24.07 -24.95 7.16
C THR A 35 22.85 -25.27 6.30
N ASN A 36 22.59 -26.55 6.06
CA ASN A 36 21.41 -27.04 5.32
C ASN A 36 20.54 -27.88 6.25
N THR A 37 20.08 -27.30 7.36
CA THR A 37 19.22 -27.97 8.34
C THR A 37 17.92 -27.20 8.50
N THR A 38 16.82 -27.92 8.73
CA THR A 38 15.52 -27.34 9.07
C THR A 38 15.36 -27.13 10.57
N ASN A 39 16.17 -27.79 11.42
CA ASN A 39 16.06 -27.72 12.88
C ASN A 39 17.07 -26.71 13.47
N TYR A 40 16.72 -25.44 13.35
CA TYR A 40 17.53 -24.30 13.78
C TYR A 40 17.70 -24.17 15.30
N THR A 41 16.73 -24.67 16.08
CA THR A 41 16.79 -24.64 17.55
C THR A 41 17.91 -25.55 18.06
N GLN A 42 17.94 -26.80 17.57
CA GLN A 42 19.03 -27.74 17.91
C GLN A 42 20.38 -27.25 17.41
N LEU A 43 20.43 -26.61 16.24
CA LEU A 43 21.67 -26.03 15.72
C LEU A 43 22.21 -24.92 16.65
N LYS A 44 21.33 -24.01 17.11
CA LYS A 44 21.72 -22.94 18.05
C LYS A 44 22.25 -23.53 19.37
N GLU A 45 21.58 -24.52 19.93
CA GLU A 45 22.03 -25.19 21.16
C GLU A 45 23.36 -25.93 20.96
N PHE A 46 23.52 -26.64 19.84
CA PHE A 46 24.77 -27.33 19.51
C PHE A 46 25.94 -26.35 19.39
N ILE A 47 25.74 -25.23 18.68
CA ILE A 47 26.76 -24.19 18.54
C ILE A 47 27.08 -23.58 19.90
N ALA A 48 26.07 -23.23 20.71
CA ALA A 48 26.29 -22.64 22.04
C ALA A 48 27.05 -23.59 22.98
N THR A 49 26.70 -24.88 22.96
CA THR A 49 27.36 -25.90 23.78
C THR A 49 28.80 -26.16 23.33
N THR A 50 29.02 -26.18 22.01
CA THR A 50 30.36 -26.36 21.44
C THR A 50 31.24 -25.14 21.72
N ALA A 51 30.71 -23.92 21.55
CA ALA A 51 31.42 -22.67 21.83
C ALA A 51 31.89 -22.59 23.29
N LYS A 52 31.02 -22.96 24.25
CA LYS A 52 31.37 -23.01 25.68
C LYS A 52 32.54 -23.94 26.02
N LYS A 53 32.80 -24.98 25.22
CA LYS A 53 33.96 -25.86 25.42
C LYS A 53 35.28 -25.19 25.05
N PHE A 54 35.26 -24.26 24.11
CA PHE A 54 36.46 -23.57 23.62
C PHE A 54 36.69 -22.24 24.33
N ASP A 55 35.63 -21.54 24.75
CA ASP A 55 35.71 -20.27 25.45
C ASP A 55 34.58 -20.17 26.49
N PRO A 56 34.84 -20.60 27.75
CA PRO A 56 33.83 -20.62 28.82
C PRO A 56 33.44 -19.22 29.32
N GLU A 57 34.30 -18.22 29.14
CA GLU A 57 34.11 -16.86 29.68
C GLU A 57 33.32 -15.96 28.73
N ASN A 58 33.35 -16.22 27.42
CA ASN A 58 32.56 -15.44 26.46
C ASN A 58 31.14 -15.97 26.26
N THR A 59 30.20 -15.02 26.15
CA THR A 59 28.83 -15.30 25.70
C THR A 59 28.79 -15.43 24.19
N PHE A 60 28.40 -16.61 23.70
CA PHE A 60 28.20 -16.83 22.27
C PHE A 60 26.78 -16.49 21.85
N GLU A 61 26.60 -15.43 21.07
CA GLU A 61 25.31 -15.07 20.48
C GLU A 61 25.19 -15.57 19.03
N ALA A 62 24.31 -16.55 18.80
CA ALA A 62 23.95 -16.99 17.46
C ALA A 62 22.80 -16.13 16.89
N LYS A 63 23.11 -15.24 15.95
CA LYS A 63 22.13 -14.42 15.21
C LYS A 63 21.94 -14.96 13.80
N PHE A 64 20.70 -15.04 13.33
CA PHE A 64 20.46 -15.36 11.93
C PHE A 64 20.77 -14.17 11.04
N LEU A 65 21.20 -14.47 9.81
CA LEU A 65 21.38 -13.43 8.81
C LEU A 65 20.04 -12.79 8.45
N ASP A 66 18.97 -13.58 8.43
CA ASP A 66 17.61 -13.12 8.15
C ASP A 66 17.15 -12.07 9.16
N ASP A 67 17.35 -12.29 10.47
CA ASP A 67 17.05 -11.31 11.52
C ASP A 67 17.79 -9.98 11.29
N ARG A 68 19.04 -10.05 10.82
CA ARG A 68 19.86 -8.87 10.52
C ARG A 68 19.36 -8.14 9.28
N LEU A 69 18.93 -8.88 8.25
CA LEU A 69 18.29 -8.31 7.07
C LEU A 69 16.96 -7.66 7.42
N GLU A 70 16.13 -8.29 8.25
CA GLU A 70 14.87 -7.73 8.71
C GLU A 70 15.08 -6.44 9.51
N GLN A 71 16.09 -6.37 10.38
CA GLN A 71 16.44 -5.13 11.07
C GLN A 71 16.81 -4.00 10.11
N LEU A 72 17.57 -4.30 9.04
CA LEU A 72 17.94 -3.34 8.01
C LEU A 72 16.73 -2.78 7.24
N TYR A 73 15.64 -3.56 7.11
CA TYR A 73 14.40 -3.17 6.40
C TYR A 73 13.22 -2.84 7.32
N SER A 74 13.38 -2.95 8.64
CA SER A 74 12.28 -2.78 9.61
C SER A 74 11.67 -1.38 9.60
N ARG A 75 12.42 -0.36 9.17
CA ARG A 75 11.92 1.02 9.04
C ARG A 75 11.00 1.15 7.82
N GLU A 76 11.40 0.53 6.72
CA GLU A 76 10.66 0.48 5.46
C GLU A 76 9.34 -0.27 5.64
N THR A 77 9.37 -1.44 6.29
CA THR A 77 8.15 -2.22 6.59
C THR A 77 7.19 -1.45 7.49
N ARG A 78 7.70 -0.78 8.53
CA ARG A 78 6.86 0.06 9.42
C ARG A 78 6.22 1.23 8.67
N MET A 79 6.99 1.89 7.81
CA MET A 79 6.47 2.99 7.00
C MET A 79 5.42 2.52 5.99
N ALA A 80 5.63 1.37 5.34
CA ALA A 80 4.66 0.76 4.44
C ALA A 80 3.34 0.45 5.16
N ASN A 81 3.41 -0.20 6.33
CA ASN A 81 2.22 -0.52 7.14
C ASN A 81 1.47 0.75 7.59
N PHE A 82 2.20 1.81 7.94
CA PHE A 82 1.60 3.09 8.32
C PHE A 82 0.88 3.76 7.12
N ILE A 83 1.52 3.76 5.94
CA ILE A 83 0.91 4.29 4.71
C ILE A 83 -0.34 3.48 4.33
N GLU A 84 -0.29 2.15 4.43
CA GLU A 84 -1.44 1.28 4.15
C GLU A 84 -2.62 1.61 5.08
N PHE A 85 -2.36 1.74 6.38
CA PHE A 85 -3.37 2.12 7.36
C PHE A 85 -3.99 3.49 7.02
N VAL A 86 -3.17 4.51 6.80
CA VAL A 86 -3.64 5.86 6.45
C VAL A 86 -4.40 5.86 5.13
N ALA A 87 -3.96 5.09 4.13
CA ALA A 87 -4.65 4.97 2.84
C ALA A 87 -6.05 4.36 3.02
N LEU A 88 -6.17 3.30 3.83
CA LEU A 88 -7.45 2.66 4.12
C LEU A 88 -8.42 3.63 4.83
N TRP A 89 -7.94 4.36 5.84
CA TRP A 89 -8.72 5.43 6.49
C TRP A 89 -9.12 6.55 5.54
N THR A 90 -8.19 6.98 4.67
CA THR A 90 -8.46 8.01 3.67
C THR A 90 -9.56 7.59 2.71
N ILE A 91 -9.56 6.33 2.27
CA ILE A 91 -10.62 5.78 1.41
C ILE A 91 -11.97 5.80 2.13
N LEU A 92 -12.03 5.37 3.39
CA LEU A 92 -13.27 5.42 4.17
C LEU A 92 -13.81 6.85 4.30
N LEU A 93 -12.94 7.82 4.62
CA LEU A 93 -13.32 9.23 4.71
C LEU A 93 -13.75 9.82 3.37
N ALA A 94 -13.08 9.45 2.28
CA ALA A 94 -13.48 9.88 0.94
C ALA A 94 -14.87 9.33 0.57
N LEU A 95 -15.17 8.07 0.92
CA LEU A 95 -16.47 7.47 0.68
C LEU A 95 -17.58 8.12 1.50
N THR A 96 -17.34 8.48 2.76
CA THR A 96 -18.35 9.21 3.56
C THR A 96 -18.62 10.59 2.98
N GLY A 97 -17.58 11.32 2.57
CA GLY A 97 -17.73 12.62 1.91
C GLY A 97 -18.49 12.53 0.59
N LEU A 98 -18.15 11.56 -0.25
CA LEU A 98 -18.83 11.30 -1.53
C LEU A 98 -20.30 10.93 -1.32
N LEU A 99 -20.62 10.06 -0.35
CA LEU A 99 -22.00 9.73 -0.01
C LEU A 99 -22.78 10.94 0.52
N GLY A 100 -22.15 11.77 1.36
CA GLY A 100 -22.76 13.02 1.85
C GLY A 100 -23.12 13.98 0.71
N LEU A 101 -22.19 14.18 -0.22
CA LEU A 101 -22.41 14.98 -1.44
C LEU A 101 -23.56 14.43 -2.28
N ILE A 102 -23.63 13.11 -2.49
CA ILE A 102 -24.71 12.49 -3.28
C ILE A 102 -26.06 12.68 -2.62
N ILE A 103 -26.15 12.51 -1.29
CA ILE A 103 -27.40 12.74 -0.55
C ILE A 103 -27.87 14.18 -0.72
N PHE A 104 -26.95 15.14 -0.62
CA PHE A 104 -27.24 16.56 -0.83
C PHE A 104 -27.69 16.85 -2.27
N MET A 105 -26.93 16.39 -3.27
CA MET A 105 -27.28 16.55 -4.69
C MET A 105 -28.61 15.88 -5.05
N SER A 106 -28.93 14.75 -4.42
CA SER A 106 -30.19 14.06 -4.62
C SER A 106 -31.37 14.86 -4.05
N ARG A 107 -31.18 15.66 -2.99
CA ARG A 107 -32.22 16.56 -2.45
C ARG A 107 -32.52 17.71 -3.42
N ASP A 108 -31.50 18.38 -3.93
CA ASP A 108 -31.68 19.49 -4.87
C ASP A 108 -32.34 19.04 -6.18
N ARG A 109 -32.13 17.78 -6.57
CA ARG A 109 -32.70 17.18 -7.77
C ARG A 109 -34.00 16.41 -7.54
N VAL A 110 -34.59 16.44 -6.34
CA VAL A 110 -35.86 15.72 -6.05
C VAL A 110 -36.98 16.16 -7.02
N LYS A 111 -37.10 17.46 -7.30
CA LYS A 111 -38.13 17.98 -8.22
C LYS A 111 -37.92 17.48 -9.65
N GLU A 112 -36.68 17.48 -10.15
CA GLU A 112 -36.31 16.96 -11.48
C GLU A 112 -36.56 15.44 -11.59
N ILE A 113 -36.17 14.69 -10.57
CA ILE A 113 -36.34 13.22 -10.49
C ILE A 113 -37.82 12.86 -10.38
N GLY A 114 -38.60 13.60 -9.58
CA GLY A 114 -40.04 13.40 -9.42
C GLY A 114 -40.82 13.60 -10.72
N ILE A 115 -40.56 14.70 -11.43
CA ILE A 115 -41.20 14.96 -12.74
C ILE A 115 -40.85 13.87 -13.76
N ARG A 116 -39.57 13.47 -13.83
CA ARG A 116 -39.14 12.39 -14.74
C ARG A 116 -39.78 11.04 -14.41
N LYS A 117 -39.90 10.71 -13.13
CA LYS A 117 -40.50 9.44 -12.67
C LYS A 117 -42.00 9.37 -13.00
N VAL A 118 -42.71 10.49 -12.89
CA VAL A 118 -44.12 10.60 -13.31
C VAL A 118 -44.26 10.50 -14.84
N ASN A 119 -43.27 11.02 -15.58
CA ASN A 119 -43.19 10.89 -17.04
C ASN A 119 -42.68 9.52 -17.51
N GLY A 120 -42.58 8.51 -16.63
CA GLY A 120 -42.24 7.14 -16.99
C GLY A 120 -40.74 6.80 -16.99
N ALA A 121 -39.87 7.67 -16.49
CA ALA A 121 -38.43 7.36 -16.41
C ALA A 121 -38.15 6.17 -15.49
N THR A 122 -37.27 5.28 -15.95
CA THR A 122 -36.87 4.08 -15.22
C THR A 122 -35.87 4.41 -14.11
N ILE A 123 -35.80 3.55 -13.08
CA ILE A 123 -34.82 3.67 -11.99
C ILE A 123 -33.38 3.68 -12.53
N GLY A 124 -33.11 2.93 -13.62
CA GLY A 124 -31.81 2.86 -14.27
C GLY A 124 -31.37 4.20 -14.89
N GLU A 125 -32.28 4.97 -15.46
CA GLU A 125 -31.97 6.29 -16.03
C GLU A 125 -31.59 7.30 -14.95
N ILE A 126 -32.26 7.26 -13.80
CA ILE A 126 -31.92 8.09 -12.64
C ILE A 126 -30.54 7.74 -12.09
N ILE A 127 -30.23 6.44 -11.97
CA ILE A 127 -28.90 5.97 -11.53
C ILE A 127 -27.82 6.40 -12.52
N ARG A 128 -28.07 6.29 -13.83
CA ARG A 128 -27.11 6.69 -14.88
C ARG A 128 -26.83 8.19 -14.86
N LEU A 129 -27.86 9.01 -14.65
CA LEU A 129 -27.72 10.47 -14.51
C LEU A 129 -26.79 10.84 -13.34
N LEU A 130 -27.02 10.23 -12.17
CA LEU A 130 -26.22 10.48 -10.96
C LEU A 130 -24.77 9.98 -11.12
N ASN A 131 -24.58 8.78 -11.65
CA ASN A 131 -23.26 8.22 -11.91
C ASN A 131 -22.44 9.04 -12.92
N LYS A 132 -23.08 9.66 -13.93
CA LYS A 132 -22.37 10.48 -14.93
C LYS A 132 -21.63 11.65 -14.29
N GLY A 133 -22.26 12.33 -13.32
CA GLY A 133 -21.63 13.44 -12.61
C GLY A 133 -20.40 13.00 -11.82
N VAL A 134 -20.54 11.90 -11.06
CA VAL A 134 -19.44 11.32 -10.27
C VAL A 134 -18.30 10.85 -11.16
N LEU A 135 -18.61 10.20 -12.29
CA LEU A 135 -17.61 9.71 -13.23
C LEU A 135 -16.74 10.83 -13.79
N ILE A 136 -17.33 11.97 -14.17
CA ILE A 136 -16.59 13.12 -14.71
C ILE A 136 -15.63 13.67 -13.65
N TRP A 137 -16.14 13.98 -12.45
CA TRP A 137 -15.32 14.55 -11.38
C TRP A 137 -14.23 13.59 -10.89
N LEU A 138 -14.54 12.30 -10.81
CA LEU A 138 -13.57 11.28 -10.43
C LEU A 138 -12.49 11.09 -11.49
N SER A 139 -12.84 11.18 -12.78
CA SER A 139 -11.87 11.12 -13.87
C SER A 139 -10.93 12.33 -13.84
N VAL A 140 -11.45 13.54 -13.61
CA VAL A 140 -10.63 14.74 -13.46
C VAL A 140 -9.69 14.62 -12.27
N ALA A 141 -10.20 14.17 -11.12
CA ALA A 141 -9.37 13.94 -9.94
C ALA A 141 -8.28 12.90 -10.20
N PHE A 142 -8.58 11.81 -10.91
CA PHE A 142 -7.61 10.77 -11.25
C PHE A 142 -6.51 11.26 -12.20
N VAL A 143 -6.87 12.07 -13.20
CA VAL A 143 -5.91 12.67 -14.15
C VAL A 143 -4.93 13.61 -13.44
N ILE A 144 -5.39 14.32 -12.39
CA ILE A 144 -4.52 15.20 -11.59
C ILE A 144 -3.71 14.41 -10.55
N ALA A 145 -4.33 13.42 -9.90
CA ALA A 145 -3.68 12.63 -8.86
C ALA A 145 -2.55 11.75 -9.42
N THR A 146 -2.70 11.24 -10.65
CA THR A 146 -1.72 10.31 -11.26
C THR A 146 -0.33 10.96 -11.43
N PRO A 147 -0.17 12.14 -12.06
CA PRO A 147 1.12 12.83 -12.15
C PRO A 147 1.73 13.16 -10.79
N ILE A 148 0.91 13.59 -9.82
CA ILE A 148 1.36 13.94 -8.47
C ILE A 148 1.90 12.69 -7.76
N ALA A 149 1.16 11.59 -7.82
CA ALA A 149 1.56 10.31 -7.25
C ALA A 149 2.82 9.76 -7.93
N TYR A 150 2.90 9.87 -9.26
CA TYR A 150 4.09 9.48 -10.01
C TYR A 150 5.33 10.27 -9.58
N TYR A 151 5.21 11.59 -9.47
CA TYR A 151 6.32 12.46 -9.04
C TYR A 151 6.76 12.14 -7.61
N ALA A 152 5.81 11.97 -6.68
CA ALA A 152 6.10 11.61 -5.30
C ALA A 152 6.82 10.25 -5.20
N MET A 153 6.34 9.25 -5.95
CA MET A 153 6.95 7.91 -6.01
C MET A 153 8.34 7.95 -6.64
N ASN A 154 8.54 8.72 -7.71
CA ASN A 154 9.85 8.84 -8.33
C ASN A 154 10.87 9.46 -7.36
N LYS A 155 10.50 10.55 -6.68
CA LYS A 155 11.35 11.20 -5.68
C LYS A 155 11.66 10.27 -4.49
N TRP A 156 10.71 9.42 -4.10
CA TRP A 156 10.94 8.41 -3.08
C TRP A 156 11.90 7.30 -3.55
N LEU A 157 11.74 6.82 -4.79
CA LEU A 157 12.60 5.81 -5.39
C LEU A 157 14.03 6.29 -5.67
N GLU A 158 14.25 7.60 -5.84
CA GLU A 158 15.60 8.18 -5.96
C GLU A 158 16.48 7.96 -4.73
N SER A 159 15.87 7.72 -3.56
CA SER A 159 16.60 7.39 -2.32
C SER A 159 17.16 5.95 -2.32
N PHE A 160 16.94 5.18 -3.39
CA PHE A 160 17.39 3.80 -3.53
C PHE A 160 18.35 3.64 -4.72
N ALA A 161 19.56 3.15 -4.45
CA ALA A 161 20.54 2.81 -5.48
C ALA A 161 20.02 1.73 -6.45
N TYR A 162 19.26 0.76 -5.91
CA TYR A 162 18.56 -0.26 -6.69
C TYR A 162 17.06 0.01 -6.65
N LYS A 163 16.53 0.63 -7.71
CA LYS A 163 15.12 1.01 -7.83
C LYS A 163 14.36 0.13 -8.82
N THR A 164 13.10 -0.17 -8.49
CA THR A 164 12.16 -0.78 -9.42
C THR A 164 11.60 0.26 -10.38
N THR A 165 11.29 -0.14 -11.61
CA THR A 165 10.62 0.73 -12.58
C THR A 165 9.14 0.85 -12.25
N LEU A 166 8.65 2.08 -12.09
CA LEU A 166 7.25 2.32 -11.79
C LEU A 166 6.39 2.01 -13.02
N SER A 167 5.65 0.90 -12.95
CA SER A 167 4.86 0.43 -14.09
C SER A 167 3.51 1.14 -14.16
N TRP A 168 3.15 1.64 -15.34
CA TRP A 168 1.93 2.42 -15.56
C TRP A 168 0.65 1.67 -15.15
N TRP A 169 0.64 0.34 -15.25
CA TRP A 169 -0.52 -0.50 -14.93
C TRP A 169 -0.97 -0.36 -13.46
N ILE A 170 -0.06 0.00 -12.55
CA ILE A 170 -0.37 0.18 -11.13
C ILE A 170 -1.36 1.34 -10.96
N PHE A 171 -1.14 2.44 -11.69
CA PHE A 171 -2.06 3.58 -11.69
C PHE A 171 -3.39 3.22 -12.33
N ALA A 172 -3.37 2.49 -13.45
CA ALA A 172 -4.59 2.05 -14.11
C ALA A 172 -5.42 1.15 -13.18
N LEU A 173 -4.79 0.18 -12.52
CA LEU A 173 -5.45 -0.72 -11.57
C LEU A 173 -6.03 0.07 -10.38
N ALA A 174 -5.29 1.02 -9.82
CA ALA A 174 -5.76 1.88 -8.74
C ALA A 174 -6.93 2.78 -9.17
N GLY A 175 -6.88 3.33 -10.39
CA GLY A 175 -7.96 4.13 -10.94
C GLY A 175 -9.24 3.31 -11.15
N VAL A 176 -9.11 2.12 -11.75
CA VAL A 176 -10.22 1.20 -11.98
C VAL A 176 -10.84 0.74 -10.66
N SER A 177 -10.02 0.40 -9.66
CA SER A 177 -10.53 0.00 -8.34
C SER A 177 -11.25 1.15 -7.63
N ALA A 178 -10.70 2.36 -7.65
CA ALA A 178 -11.36 3.55 -7.10
C ALA A 178 -12.69 3.86 -7.80
N LEU A 179 -12.72 3.78 -9.14
CA LEU A 179 -13.92 3.93 -9.94
C LEU A 179 -14.98 2.88 -9.58
N ALA A 180 -14.58 1.61 -9.46
CA ALA A 180 -15.48 0.53 -9.12
C ALA A 180 -16.14 0.76 -7.74
N VAL A 181 -15.35 1.11 -6.72
CA VAL A 181 -15.87 1.37 -5.38
C VAL A 181 -16.80 2.57 -5.36
N ALA A 182 -16.43 3.67 -6.03
CA ALA A 182 -17.27 4.86 -6.11
C ALA A 182 -18.61 4.57 -6.81
N LEU A 183 -18.58 3.91 -7.97
CA LEU A 183 -19.79 3.56 -8.72
C LEU A 183 -20.69 2.61 -7.94
N LEU A 184 -20.13 1.63 -7.22
CA LEU A 184 -20.90 0.73 -6.35
C LEU A 184 -21.57 1.51 -5.22
N ALA A 185 -20.84 2.39 -4.54
CA ALA A 185 -21.38 3.21 -3.45
C ALA A 185 -22.53 4.13 -3.92
N VAL A 186 -22.34 4.80 -5.06
CA VAL A 186 -23.34 5.69 -5.66
C VAL A 186 -24.58 4.91 -6.10
N SER A 187 -24.37 3.77 -6.77
CA SER A 187 -25.46 2.96 -7.28
C SER A 187 -26.31 2.38 -6.15
N TRP A 188 -25.67 1.92 -5.07
CA TRP A 188 -26.34 1.46 -3.86
C TRP A 188 -27.22 2.56 -3.24
N GLN A 189 -26.67 3.76 -3.06
CA GLN A 189 -27.38 4.88 -2.47
C GLN A 189 -28.53 5.37 -3.36
N SER A 190 -28.29 5.47 -4.67
CA SER A 190 -29.27 5.90 -5.66
C SER A 190 -30.44 4.91 -5.75
N TRP A 191 -30.16 3.61 -5.72
CA TRP A 191 -31.18 2.58 -5.68
C TRP A 191 -32.03 2.66 -4.40
N ARG A 192 -31.39 2.86 -3.24
CA ARG A 192 -32.08 3.06 -1.96
C ARG A 192 -32.96 4.31 -1.97
N ALA A 193 -32.49 5.40 -2.57
CA ALA A 193 -33.28 6.64 -2.72
C ALA A 193 -34.46 6.46 -3.68
N ALA A 194 -34.27 5.77 -4.81
CA ALA A 194 -35.32 5.56 -5.81
C ALA A 194 -36.46 4.63 -5.32
N ARG A 195 -36.17 3.71 -4.38
CA ARG A 195 -37.17 2.83 -3.74
C ARG A 195 -37.97 3.49 -2.62
N LYS A 196 -37.55 4.65 -2.09
CA LYS A 196 -38.38 5.38 -1.13
C LYS A 196 -39.69 5.81 -1.79
N ASN A 197 -40.78 5.64 -1.05
CA ASN A 197 -42.13 5.84 -1.57
C ASN A 197 -42.33 7.34 -1.88
N PRO A 198 -42.65 7.71 -3.13
CA PRO A 198 -42.76 9.12 -3.54
C PRO A 198 -43.89 9.86 -2.81
N VAL A 199 -44.86 9.13 -2.26
CA VAL A 199 -45.97 9.68 -1.45
C VAL A 199 -45.48 10.31 -0.14
N GLU A 200 -44.36 9.86 0.43
CA GLU A 200 -43.76 10.52 1.61
C GLU A 200 -42.93 11.76 1.23
N ALA A 201 -42.40 11.82 0.01
CA ALA A 201 -41.59 12.94 -0.46
C ALA A 201 -42.41 14.20 -0.77
N LEU A 202 -43.72 14.04 -1.02
CA LEU A 202 -44.67 15.13 -1.26
C LEU A 202 -45.48 15.53 -0.02
N ARG A 203 -45.39 14.78 1.09
CA ARG A 203 -46.19 15.01 2.30
C ARG A 203 -45.45 15.78 3.41
N TYR A 204 -44.24 16.27 3.12
CA TYR A 204 -43.42 17.08 4.02
C TYR A 204 -43.34 18.56 3.61
N GLU A 205 -44.19 18.99 2.68
CA GLU A 205 -44.64 20.39 2.55
C GLU A 205 -46.13 20.45 2.88
#